data_AF-A0A2K9A2H0-F1
#
_entry.id   AF-A0A2K9A2H0-F1
#
_cell.length_a   1.000
_cell.length_b   1.000
_cell.length_c   1.000
_cell.angle_alpha   90.00
_cell.angle_beta   90.00
_cell.angle_gamma   90.00
#
_symmetry.space_group_name_H-M   'P 1'
#
loop_
_entity.id
_entity.type
_entity.pdbx_description
1 polymer ?
#
loop_
_entity_poly.entity_id
_entity_poly.type
_entity_poly.pdbx_seq_one_letter_code
_entity_poly.pdbx_strand_id
1 'polypeptide(L)'
;MLYIKSFMHKISFKKQTLFLFLFILFKLMDVILSTYDFFDGLIYIFPVVFIGLAVMYLQFDQKPLGAHVLMLFGLFGQYLYAFTSDIFSFNFGTMSFMSTINHIDAIGSVLSIYLIIFVISALMNERFSGYKMAYDPLVVLFAIYLYIRFGFEYAVLNVSIACFLMFIRSKVAFYLWVISFVISMPFFLIDLIIEQAGYEILSYWVYEILGLILLVFGFIKLIKALNEKEA
;
A
#
# COMPACT_ATOMS: atom_id res chain seq x y z
N MET A 1 8.05 -5.98 -27.62
CA MET A 1 6.88 -6.70 -27.05
C MET A 1 7.25 -8.07 -26.46
N LEU A 2 8.03 -8.91 -27.18
CA LEU A 2 8.49 -10.24 -26.67
C LEU A 2 9.35 -10.17 -25.38
N TYR A 3 10.24 -9.17 -25.27
CA TYR A 3 11.14 -9.04 -24.11
C TYR A 3 10.42 -8.72 -22.79
N ILE A 4 9.45 -7.79 -22.82
CA ILE A 4 8.64 -7.44 -21.65
C ILE A 4 7.79 -8.64 -21.24
N LYS A 5 7.18 -9.34 -22.20
CA LYS A 5 6.43 -10.57 -21.92
C LYS A 5 7.30 -11.65 -21.28
N SER A 6 8.56 -11.79 -21.66
CA SER A 6 9.45 -12.79 -21.06
C SER A 6 9.92 -12.44 -19.64
N PHE A 7 9.80 -11.18 -19.20
CA PHE A 7 10.43 -10.69 -17.97
C PHE A 7 10.04 -11.47 -16.70
N MET A 8 8.74 -11.73 -16.50
CA MET A 8 8.24 -12.52 -15.36
C MET A 8 8.89 -13.90 -15.28
N HIS A 9 9.16 -14.53 -16.44
CA HIS A 9 9.75 -15.87 -16.50
C HIS A 9 11.29 -15.88 -16.35
N LYS A 10 11.95 -14.73 -16.48
CA LYS A 10 13.41 -14.63 -16.30
C LYS A 10 13.83 -14.65 -14.84
N ILE A 11 12.93 -14.26 -13.93
CA ILE A 11 13.21 -14.19 -12.49
C ILE A 11 12.50 -15.35 -11.81
N SER A 12 13.26 -16.23 -11.17
CA SER A 12 12.67 -17.36 -10.44
C SER A 12 11.83 -16.86 -9.26
N PHE A 13 10.80 -17.63 -8.91
CA PHE A 13 9.91 -17.29 -7.79
C PHE A 13 10.66 -16.98 -6.49
N LYS A 14 11.70 -17.77 -6.15
CA LYS A 14 12.55 -17.53 -4.97
C LYS A 14 13.25 -16.15 -5.03
N LYS A 15 13.74 -15.74 -6.20
CA LYS A 15 14.37 -14.43 -6.39
C LYS A 15 13.34 -13.30 -6.28
N GLN A 16 12.14 -13.48 -6.83
CA GLN A 16 11.05 -12.53 -6.69
C GLN A 16 10.69 -12.32 -5.21
N THR A 17 10.54 -13.39 -4.44
CA THR A 17 10.27 -13.32 -3.00
C THR A 17 11.36 -12.57 -2.25
N LEU A 18 12.64 -12.83 -2.56
CA LEU A 18 13.76 -12.10 -1.95
C LEU A 18 13.72 -10.61 -2.31
N PHE A 19 13.45 -10.26 -3.57
CA PHE A 19 13.35 -8.85 -3.98
C PHE A 19 12.20 -8.13 -3.27
N LEU A 20 11.00 -8.73 -3.22
CA LEU A 20 9.88 -8.13 -2.49
C LEU A 20 10.21 -7.94 -1.01
N PHE A 21 10.85 -8.91 -0.37
CA PHE A 21 11.29 -8.76 1.02
C PHE A 21 12.28 -7.60 1.19
N LEU A 22 13.29 -7.50 0.33
CA LEU A 22 14.26 -6.40 0.35
C LEU A 22 13.60 -5.04 0.10
N PHE A 23 12.58 -4.97 -0.76
CA PHE A 23 11.85 -3.73 -1.04
C PHE A 23 11.02 -3.28 0.17
N ILE A 24 10.43 -4.22 0.92
CA ILE A 24 9.74 -3.91 2.18
C ILE A 24 10.75 -3.36 3.20
N LEU A 25 11.91 -4.00 3.34
CA LEU A 25 12.97 -3.51 4.23
C LEU A 25 13.48 -2.12 3.83
N PHE A 26 13.64 -1.87 2.52
CA PHE A 26 13.99 -0.54 2.01
C PHE A 26 12.95 0.50 2.43
N LYS A 27 11.66 0.22 2.27
CA LYS A 27 10.60 1.16 2.65
C LYS A 27 10.55 1.38 4.17
N LEU A 28 10.74 0.33 4.97
CA LEU A 28 10.81 0.45 6.42
C LEU A 28 12.00 1.30 6.86
N MET A 29 13.17 1.10 6.24
CA MET A 29 14.35 1.90 6.53
C MET A 29 14.13 3.38 6.22
N ASP A 30 13.53 3.70 5.07
CA ASP A 30 13.17 5.08 4.69
C ASP A 30 12.26 5.74 5.75
N VAL A 31 11.22 5.03 6.19
CA VAL A 31 10.29 5.52 7.21
C VAL A 31 10.99 5.72 8.56
N ILE A 32 11.83 4.77 8.98
CA ILE A 32 12.56 4.85 10.25
C ILE A 32 13.55 6.02 10.24
N LEU A 33 14.23 6.28 9.13
CA LEU A 33 15.22 7.36 9.01
C LEU A 33 14.60 8.75 8.86
N SER A 34 13.35 8.83 8.38
CA SER A 34 12.63 10.08 8.18
C SER A 34 11.77 10.51 9.38
N THR A 35 11.65 9.66 10.40
CA THR A 35 10.79 9.91 11.56
C THR A 35 11.61 10.11 12.83
N TYR A 36 11.36 11.21 13.55
CA TYR A 36 12.13 11.59 14.75
C TYR A 36 11.43 11.20 16.06
N ASP A 37 10.10 11.21 16.08
CA ASP A 37 9.31 10.92 17.27
C ASP A 37 8.80 9.47 17.31
N PHE A 38 8.76 8.89 18.51
CA PHE A 38 8.37 7.49 18.68
C PHE A 38 6.94 7.20 18.23
N PHE A 39 5.99 8.08 18.56
CA PHE A 39 4.58 7.91 18.17
C PHE A 39 4.37 8.07 16.67
N ASP A 40 5.02 9.05 16.05
CA ASP A 40 5.08 9.18 14.59
C ASP A 40 5.66 7.92 13.95
N GLY A 41 6.72 7.37 14.55
CA GLY A 41 7.35 6.13 14.10
C GLY A 41 6.32 5.00 14.02
N LEU A 42 5.52 4.82 15.07
CA LEU A 42 4.44 3.82 15.07
C LEU A 42 3.39 4.10 13.99
N ILE A 43 2.95 5.36 13.86
CA ILE A 43 1.94 5.79 12.89
C ILE A 43 2.36 5.46 11.47
N TYR A 44 3.63 5.62 11.10
CA TYR A 44 4.11 5.38 9.74
C TYR A 44 4.63 3.96 9.51
N ILE A 45 5.18 3.29 10.53
CA ILE A 45 5.73 1.92 10.39
C ILE A 45 4.60 0.89 10.26
N PHE A 46 3.56 0.95 11.09
CA PHE A 46 2.51 -0.08 11.09
C PHE A 46 1.82 -0.27 9.74
N PRO A 47 1.41 0.79 9.01
CA PRO A 47 0.86 0.65 7.66
C PRO A 47 1.79 -0.12 6.73
N VAL A 48 3.09 0.20 6.74
CA VAL A 48 4.09 -0.47 5.89
C VAL A 48 4.23 -1.94 6.24
N VAL A 49 4.23 -2.27 7.54
CA VAL A 49 4.28 -3.67 8.00
C VAL A 49 3.07 -4.45 7.50
N PHE A 50 1.85 -3.92 7.64
CA PHE A 50 0.63 -4.61 7.20
C PHE A 50 0.54 -4.77 5.67
N ILE A 51 0.96 -3.76 4.90
CA ILE A 51 1.07 -3.89 3.44
C ILE A 51 2.14 -4.93 3.08
N GLY A 52 3.30 -4.89 3.75
CA GLY A 52 4.38 -5.86 3.55
C GLY A 52 3.92 -7.30 3.84
N LEU A 53 3.18 -7.51 4.93
CA LEU A 53 2.57 -8.80 5.25
C LEU A 53 1.57 -9.24 4.17
N ALA A 54 0.73 -8.32 3.65
CA ALA A 54 -0.19 -8.64 2.56
C ALA A 54 0.54 -9.05 1.28
N VAL A 55 1.62 -8.34 0.93
CA VAL A 55 2.48 -8.66 -0.22
C VAL A 55 3.13 -10.03 -0.06
N MET A 56 3.74 -10.30 1.10
CA MET A 56 4.41 -11.57 1.35
C MET A 56 3.41 -12.73 1.39
N TYR A 57 2.23 -12.52 1.98
CA TYR A 57 1.14 -13.49 1.96
C TYR A 57 0.74 -13.85 0.52
N LEU A 58 0.51 -12.86 -0.35
CA LEU A 58 0.18 -13.09 -1.76
C LEU A 58 1.29 -13.83 -2.51
N GLN A 59 2.55 -13.45 -2.25
CA GLN A 59 3.68 -14.12 -2.86
C GLN A 59 3.69 -15.60 -2.46
N PHE A 60 3.59 -15.91 -1.16
CA PHE A 60 3.56 -17.30 -0.68
C PHE A 60 2.34 -18.10 -1.15
N ASP A 61 1.20 -17.44 -1.36
CA ASP A 61 -0.03 -18.03 -1.94
C ASP A 61 0.04 -18.22 -3.47
N GLN A 62 1.23 -18.09 -4.08
CA GLN A 62 1.47 -18.22 -5.52
C GLN A 62 0.65 -17.23 -6.37
N LYS A 63 0.40 -16.02 -5.84
CA LYS A 63 -0.26 -14.90 -6.55
C LYS A 63 0.74 -13.75 -6.81
N PRO A 64 1.77 -13.96 -7.66
CA PRO A 64 2.85 -13.00 -7.84
C PRO A 64 2.38 -11.68 -8.45
N LEU A 65 1.42 -11.69 -9.38
CA LEU A 65 0.83 -10.46 -9.90
C LEU A 65 0.25 -9.61 -8.76
N GLY A 66 -0.52 -10.24 -7.86
CA GLY A 66 -1.12 -9.55 -6.73
C GLY A 66 -0.09 -8.92 -5.80
N ALA A 67 0.97 -9.68 -5.47
CA ALA A 67 2.06 -9.21 -4.63
C ALA A 67 2.77 -7.98 -5.22
N HIS A 68 3.05 -7.99 -6.53
CA HIS A 68 3.76 -6.88 -7.19
C HIS A 68 2.86 -5.66 -7.40
N VAL A 69 1.57 -5.85 -7.66
CA VAL A 69 0.58 -4.76 -7.72
C VAL A 69 0.48 -4.05 -6.36
N LEU A 70 0.37 -4.82 -5.26
CA LEU A 70 0.34 -4.22 -3.92
C LEU A 70 1.64 -3.53 -3.55
N MET A 71 2.79 -4.12 -3.89
CA MET A 71 4.08 -3.48 -3.65
C MET A 71 4.17 -2.15 -4.40
N LEU A 72 3.78 -2.15 -5.69
CA LEU A 72 3.83 -0.96 -6.54
C LEU A 72 2.95 0.14 -5.98
N PHE A 73 1.66 -0.10 -5.80
CA PHE A 73 0.74 0.97 -5.43
C PHE A 73 0.68 1.25 -3.93
N GLY A 74 0.99 0.26 -3.09
CA GLY A 74 0.97 0.41 -1.64
C GLY A 74 2.21 1.06 -1.06
N LEU A 75 3.41 0.75 -1.59
CA LEU A 75 4.67 1.21 -0.99
C LEU A 75 5.54 2.07 -1.93
N PHE A 76 5.48 1.84 -3.24
CA PHE A 76 6.47 2.40 -4.18
C PHE A 76 5.94 3.45 -5.16
N GLY A 77 4.62 3.62 -5.30
CA GLY A 77 4.02 4.54 -6.26
C GLY A 77 4.40 6.00 -6.00
N GLN A 78 4.51 6.38 -4.73
CA GLN A 78 4.87 7.73 -4.31
C GLN A 78 6.29 8.13 -4.73
N TYR A 79 7.27 7.22 -4.67
CA TYR A 79 8.64 7.54 -5.08
C TYR A 79 8.74 7.93 -6.55
N LEU A 80 7.97 7.25 -7.41
CA LEU A 80 7.93 7.58 -8.82
C LEU A 80 7.34 8.97 -9.05
N TYR A 81 6.26 9.30 -8.33
CA TYR A 81 5.66 10.63 -8.39
C TYR A 81 6.63 11.72 -7.89
N ALA A 82 7.23 11.54 -6.71
CA ALA A 82 8.16 12.48 -6.11
C ALA A 82 9.36 12.75 -7.03
N PHE A 83 10.03 11.68 -7.47
CA PHE A 83 11.20 11.81 -8.35
C PHE A 83 10.86 12.46 -9.70
N THR A 84 9.71 12.12 -10.28
CA THR A 84 9.26 12.72 -11.54
C THR A 84 8.93 14.20 -11.37
N SER A 85 8.29 14.57 -10.25
CA SER A 85 8.02 15.97 -9.89
C SER A 85 9.33 16.76 -9.71
N ASP A 86 10.33 16.17 -9.05
CA ASP A 86 11.63 16.81 -8.85
C ASP A 86 12.37 17.05 -10.18
N ILE A 87 12.37 16.07 -11.09
CA ILE A 87 12.99 16.23 -12.42
C ILE A 87 12.26 17.31 -13.22
N PHE A 88 10.93 17.35 -13.18
CA PHE A 88 10.17 18.36 -13.91
C PHE A 88 10.16 19.73 -13.23
N SER A 89 10.74 19.87 -12.04
CA SER A 89 10.92 21.15 -11.35
C SER A 89 12.02 22.03 -11.95
N PHE A 90 12.62 21.63 -13.07
CA PHE A 90 13.66 22.40 -13.74
C PHE A 90 13.13 23.75 -14.24
N ASN A 91 13.70 24.83 -13.72
CA ASN A 91 13.37 26.18 -14.13
C ASN A 91 14.41 26.70 -15.12
N PHE A 92 13.99 26.87 -16.38
CA PHE A 92 14.84 27.38 -17.45
C PHE A 92 15.32 28.82 -17.22
N GLY A 93 14.59 29.63 -16.44
CA GLY A 93 14.96 31.01 -16.15
C GLY A 93 16.12 31.13 -15.16
N THR A 94 16.18 30.23 -14.17
CA THR A 94 17.26 30.19 -13.17
C THR A 94 18.34 29.17 -13.50
N MET A 95 18.16 28.37 -14.57
CA MET A 95 19.01 27.23 -14.94
C MET A 95 19.28 26.29 -13.75
N SER A 96 18.27 26.12 -12.90
CA SER A 96 18.32 25.33 -11.68
C SER A 96 17.02 24.59 -11.44
N PHE A 97 17.09 23.50 -10.66
CA PHE A 97 15.89 22.82 -10.18
C PHE A 97 15.27 23.60 -9.03
N MET A 98 13.94 23.70 -9.02
CA MET A 98 13.21 24.30 -7.90
C MET A 98 13.11 23.35 -6.71
N SER A 99 13.19 22.04 -6.95
CA SER A 99 13.23 21.00 -5.92
C SER A 99 14.61 20.34 -5.85
N THR A 100 15.06 20.01 -4.65
CA THR A 100 16.26 19.20 -4.46
C THR A 100 15.98 17.74 -4.79
N ILE A 101 16.73 17.16 -5.74
CA ILE A 101 16.58 15.74 -6.10
C ILE A 101 17.06 14.87 -4.93
N ASN A 102 16.12 14.15 -4.31
CA ASN A 102 16.41 13.23 -3.22
C ASN A 102 16.88 11.87 -3.76
N HIS A 103 18.02 11.38 -3.24
CA HIS A 103 18.60 10.10 -3.65
C HIS A 103 17.71 8.89 -3.27
N ILE A 104 16.96 8.98 -2.17
CA ILE A 104 16.04 7.91 -1.76
C ILE A 104 14.90 7.79 -2.76
N ASP A 105 14.34 8.93 -3.18
CA ASP A 105 13.27 8.98 -4.18
C ASP A 105 13.76 8.47 -5.55
N ALA A 106 15.01 8.77 -5.91
CA ALA A 106 15.64 8.21 -7.12
C ALA A 106 15.74 6.68 -7.07
N ILE A 107 16.26 6.11 -5.97
CA ILE A 107 16.35 4.65 -5.80
C ILE A 107 14.95 4.03 -5.80
N GLY A 108 14.02 4.60 -5.04
CA GLY A 108 12.64 4.16 -4.98
C GLY A 108 11.98 4.16 -6.36
N SER A 109 12.19 5.19 -7.17
CA SER A 109 11.64 5.29 -8.53
C SER A 109 12.14 4.17 -9.46
N VAL A 110 13.41 3.77 -9.34
CA VAL A 110 13.98 2.65 -10.12
C VAL A 110 13.31 1.33 -9.73
N LEU A 111 13.06 1.14 -8.42
CA LEU A 111 12.31 -0.02 -7.92
C LEU A 111 10.85 0.00 -8.41
N SER A 112 10.20 1.17 -8.46
CA SER A 112 8.86 1.34 -9.03
C SER A 112 8.83 0.97 -10.52
N ILE A 113 9.83 1.39 -11.30
CA ILE A 113 9.94 1.03 -12.73
C ILE A 113 10.09 -0.49 -12.89
N TYR A 114 10.92 -1.14 -12.06
CA TYR A 114 11.02 -2.60 -12.03
C TYR A 114 9.64 -3.24 -11.77
N LEU A 115 8.90 -2.76 -10.77
CA LEU A 115 7.58 -3.28 -10.42
C LEU A 115 6.58 -3.07 -11.56
N ILE A 116 6.59 -1.90 -12.22
CA ILE A 116 5.73 -1.61 -13.38
C ILE A 116 6.02 -2.60 -14.52
N ILE A 117 7.28 -2.80 -14.87
CA ILE A 117 7.68 -3.74 -15.93
C ILE A 117 7.23 -5.16 -15.57
N PHE A 118 7.39 -5.56 -14.30
CA PHE A 118 6.95 -6.87 -13.83
C PHE A 118 5.42 -7.02 -13.90
N VAL A 119 4.66 -6.04 -13.42
CA VAL A 119 3.19 -6.08 -13.46
C VAL A 119 2.69 -6.15 -14.89
N ILE A 120 3.21 -5.34 -15.81
CA ILE A 120 2.87 -5.40 -17.23
C ILE A 120 3.20 -6.79 -17.79
N SER A 121 4.38 -7.34 -17.48
CA SER A 121 4.78 -8.68 -17.90
C SER A 121 3.82 -9.75 -17.40
N ALA A 122 3.42 -9.69 -16.13
CA ALA A 122 2.51 -10.65 -15.52
C ALA A 122 1.10 -10.58 -16.13
N LEU A 123 0.56 -9.37 -16.33
CA LEU A 123 -0.73 -9.17 -17.00
C LEU A 123 -0.75 -9.72 -18.43
N MET A 124 0.38 -9.70 -19.14
CA MET A 124 0.49 -10.25 -20.50
C MET A 124 0.58 -11.79 -20.56
N ASN A 125 0.89 -12.45 -19.44
CA ASN A 125 1.14 -13.90 -19.38
C ASN A 125 0.09 -14.68 -18.61
N GLU A 126 -0.49 -14.10 -17.55
CA GLU A 126 -1.52 -14.76 -16.77
C GLU A 126 -2.82 -14.86 -17.58
N ARG A 127 -3.32 -16.10 -17.75
CA ARG A 127 -4.65 -16.32 -18.31
C ARG A 127 -5.68 -16.02 -17.23
N PHE A 128 -6.54 -15.03 -17.46
CA PHE A 128 -7.55 -14.57 -16.50
C PHE A 128 -8.75 -15.53 -16.30
N SER A 129 -8.52 -16.85 -16.36
CA SER A 129 -9.57 -17.85 -16.23
C SER A 129 -9.86 -18.16 -14.76
N GLY A 130 -11.04 -17.78 -14.27
CA GLY A 130 -11.56 -18.23 -12.96
C GLY A 130 -11.77 -17.15 -11.91
N TYR A 131 -11.48 -15.89 -12.22
CA TYR A 131 -11.77 -14.77 -11.32
C TYR A 131 -13.28 -14.60 -11.16
N LYS A 132 -13.77 -14.80 -9.93
CA LYS A 132 -15.12 -14.38 -9.53
C LYS A 132 -14.94 -13.45 -8.35
N MET A 133 -15.53 -12.26 -8.44
CA MET A 133 -15.52 -11.27 -7.37
C MET A 133 -16.26 -11.84 -6.16
N ALA A 134 -15.54 -12.05 -5.06
CA ALA A 134 -16.15 -12.36 -3.78
C ALA A 134 -16.40 -11.05 -3.06
N TYR A 135 -17.60 -10.49 -3.21
CA TYR A 135 -17.95 -9.21 -2.58
C TYR A 135 -17.94 -9.31 -1.05
N ASP A 136 -17.34 -8.33 -0.39
CA ASP A 136 -17.31 -8.15 1.06
C ASP A 136 -17.82 -6.73 1.35
N PRO A 137 -18.89 -6.58 2.16
CA PRO A 137 -19.42 -5.27 2.54
C PRO A 137 -18.39 -4.31 3.16
N LEU A 138 -17.31 -4.84 3.73
CA LEU A 138 -16.23 -4.06 4.33
C LEU A 138 -15.57 -3.09 3.33
N VAL A 139 -15.60 -3.40 2.03
CA VAL A 139 -15.12 -2.50 0.96
C VAL A 139 -15.87 -1.17 0.95
N VAL A 140 -17.18 -1.18 1.20
CA VAL A 140 -18.00 0.04 1.16
C VAL A 140 -17.65 0.94 2.33
N LEU A 141 -17.53 0.36 3.53
CA LEU A 141 -17.09 1.10 4.72
C LEU A 141 -15.68 1.66 4.51
N PHE A 142 -14.78 0.86 3.94
CA PHE A 142 -13.44 1.28 3.59
C PHE A 142 -13.43 2.44 2.58
N ALA A 143 -14.25 2.36 1.52
CA ALA A 143 -14.38 3.42 0.52
C ALA A 143 -14.90 4.73 1.12
N ILE A 144 -15.94 4.67 1.97
CA ILE A 144 -16.49 5.82 2.66
C ILE A 144 -15.43 6.45 3.57
N TYR A 145 -14.74 5.64 4.36
CA TYR A 145 -13.67 6.10 5.23
C TYR A 145 -12.54 6.80 4.46
N LEU A 146 -12.04 6.18 3.39
CA LEU A 146 -10.98 6.79 2.58
C LEU A 146 -11.43 8.08 1.91
N TYR A 147 -12.68 8.14 1.43
CA TYR A 147 -13.24 9.34 0.81
C TYR A 147 -13.28 10.50 1.80
N ILE A 148 -13.77 10.25 3.02
CA ILE A 148 -13.88 11.27 4.07
C ILE A 148 -12.49 11.74 4.51
N ARG A 149 -11.52 10.83 4.66
CA ARG A 149 -10.20 11.15 5.23
C ARG A 149 -9.19 11.70 4.22
N PHE A 150 -9.14 11.13 3.02
CA PHE A 150 -8.07 11.40 2.04
C PHE A 150 -8.61 11.95 0.71
N GLY A 151 -9.92 12.10 0.56
CA GLY A 151 -10.55 12.61 -0.66
C GLY A 151 -10.79 11.53 -1.73
N PHE A 152 -11.45 11.97 -2.81
CA PHE A 152 -11.97 11.07 -3.84
C PHE A 152 -10.89 10.30 -4.61
N GLU A 153 -9.85 10.97 -5.10
CA GLU A 153 -8.83 10.35 -5.96
C GLU A 153 -8.08 9.24 -5.21
N TYR A 154 -7.70 9.50 -3.96
CA TYR A 154 -7.06 8.53 -3.08
C TYR A 154 -7.98 7.35 -2.78
N ALA A 155 -9.26 7.61 -2.50
CA ALA A 155 -10.24 6.57 -2.24
C ALA A 155 -10.42 5.65 -3.46
N VAL A 156 -10.60 6.22 -4.66
CA VAL A 156 -10.80 5.44 -5.89
C VAL A 156 -9.61 4.53 -6.16
N LEU A 157 -8.38 5.03 -6.03
CA LEU A 157 -7.18 4.23 -6.25
C LEU A 157 -7.10 3.04 -5.28
N ASN A 158 -7.24 3.29 -3.99
CA ASN A 158 -7.06 2.27 -2.96
C ASN A 158 -8.24 1.28 -2.89
N VAL A 159 -9.45 1.73 -3.20
CA VAL A 159 -10.62 0.86 -3.38
C VAL A 159 -10.47 0.00 -4.62
N SER A 160 -9.87 0.52 -5.70
CA SER A 160 -9.58 -0.29 -6.90
C SER A 160 -8.62 -1.44 -6.58
N ILE A 161 -7.59 -1.18 -5.75
CA ILE A 161 -6.66 -2.22 -5.26
C ILE A 161 -7.40 -3.23 -4.37
N ALA A 162 -8.25 -2.76 -3.46
CA ALA A 162 -9.07 -3.63 -2.62
C ALA A 162 -10.01 -4.53 -3.45
N CYS A 163 -10.69 -3.97 -4.45
CA CYS A 163 -11.52 -4.72 -5.40
C CYS A 163 -10.69 -5.74 -6.18
N PHE A 164 -9.48 -5.39 -6.60
CA PHE A 164 -8.55 -6.30 -7.26
C PHE A 164 -8.14 -7.47 -6.34
N LEU A 165 -7.86 -7.22 -5.05
CA LEU A 165 -7.57 -8.28 -4.06
C LEU A 165 -8.72 -9.28 -3.90
N MET A 166 -9.95 -8.79 -3.97
CA MET A 166 -11.15 -9.62 -3.91
C MET A 166 -11.40 -10.37 -5.21
N PHE A 167 -11.07 -9.76 -6.35
CA PHE A 167 -11.12 -10.40 -7.66
C PHE A 167 -10.18 -11.62 -7.71
N ILE A 168 -8.96 -11.51 -7.17
CA ILE A 168 -8.00 -12.63 -7.03
C ILE A 168 -8.30 -13.55 -5.83
N ARG A 169 -9.45 -13.36 -5.15
CA ARG A 169 -9.93 -14.13 -4.00
C ARG A 169 -8.91 -14.26 -2.86
N SER A 170 -8.20 -13.19 -2.55
CA SER A 170 -7.27 -13.17 -1.43
C SER A 170 -7.86 -12.39 -0.25
N LYS A 171 -8.76 -13.05 0.50
CA LYS A 171 -9.43 -12.44 1.68
C LYS A 171 -8.43 -11.90 2.70
N VAL A 172 -7.42 -12.71 3.03
CA VAL A 172 -6.38 -12.33 4.02
C VAL A 172 -5.62 -11.09 3.56
N ALA A 173 -5.17 -11.04 2.30
CA ALA A 173 -4.49 -9.85 1.77
C ALA A 173 -5.41 -8.64 1.71
N PHE A 174 -6.70 -8.82 1.39
CA PHE A 174 -7.70 -7.76 1.44
C PHE A 174 -7.86 -7.18 2.86
N TYR A 175 -8.00 -8.03 3.89
CA TYR A 175 -8.14 -7.53 5.27
C TYR A 175 -6.86 -6.89 5.78
N LEU A 176 -5.68 -7.45 5.48
CA LEU A 176 -4.39 -6.82 5.80
C LEU A 176 -4.25 -5.45 5.11
N TRP A 177 -4.68 -5.35 3.85
CA TRP A 177 -4.73 -4.09 3.11
C TRP A 177 -5.67 -3.09 3.76
N VAL A 178 -6.88 -3.46 4.17
CA VAL A 178 -7.78 -2.51 4.85
C VAL A 178 -7.19 -2.07 6.19
N ILE A 179 -6.68 -3.01 7.00
CA ILE A 179 -6.09 -2.73 8.30
C ILE A 179 -4.92 -1.73 8.17
N SER A 180 -4.10 -1.80 7.12
CA SER A 180 -2.96 -0.88 6.97
C SER A 180 -3.36 0.60 6.92
N PHE A 181 -4.59 0.96 6.54
CA PHE A 181 -5.05 2.37 6.51
C PHE A 181 -5.67 2.84 7.82
N VAL A 182 -5.93 1.93 8.76
CA VAL A 182 -6.63 2.22 10.01
C VAL A 182 -5.86 1.75 11.26
N ILE A 183 -4.79 0.98 11.09
CA ILE A 183 -3.96 0.46 12.20
C ILE A 183 -3.35 1.58 13.03
N SER A 184 -3.08 2.73 12.42
CA SER A 184 -2.50 3.87 13.11
C SER A 184 -3.52 4.69 13.91
N MET A 185 -4.82 4.40 13.77
CA MET A 185 -5.90 5.16 14.42
C MET A 185 -5.81 5.27 15.93
N PRO A 186 -5.49 4.20 16.68
CA PRO A 186 -5.35 4.32 18.12
C PRO A 186 -4.27 5.34 18.52
N PHE A 187 -3.20 5.47 17.74
CA PHE A 187 -2.12 6.41 18.02
C PHE A 187 -2.53 7.85 17.69
N PHE A 188 -3.24 8.06 16.57
CA PHE A 188 -3.82 9.36 16.24
C PHE A 188 -4.80 9.85 17.33
N LEU A 189 -5.64 8.96 17.86
CA LEU A 189 -6.60 9.31 18.90
C LEU A 189 -5.91 9.67 20.22
N ILE A 190 -4.82 8.98 20.57
CA ILE A 190 -4.00 9.33 21.75
C ILE A 190 -3.37 10.71 21.56
N ASP A 191 -2.83 10.98 20.37
CA ASP A 191 -2.19 12.25 20.03
C ASP A 191 -3.19 13.43 20.08
N LEU A 192 -4.38 13.25 19.49
CA LEU A 192 -5.48 14.22 19.52
C LEU A 192 -5.91 14.57 20.96
N ILE A 193 -6.02 13.56 21.83
CA ILE A 193 -6.44 13.75 23.24
C ILE A 193 -5.37 14.50 24.04
N ILE A 194 -4.08 14.30 23.73
CA ILE A 194 -2.95 14.89 24.47
C ILE A 194 -2.66 16.31 24.00
N GLU A 195 -2.67 16.58 22.69
CA GLU A 195 -2.11 17.80 22.11
C GLU A 195 -3.13 18.83 21.61
N GLN A 196 -4.35 18.43 21.22
CA GLN A 196 -5.28 19.34 20.54
C GLN A 196 -6.66 19.31 21.19
N ALA A 197 -6.97 20.33 22.00
CA ALA A 197 -8.30 20.58 22.58
C ALA A 197 -8.94 21.87 21.99
N GLY A 198 -9.61 21.80 20.83
CA GLY A 198 -10.30 22.92 20.14
C GLY A 198 -11.46 22.47 19.23
N TYR A 199 -12.19 23.39 18.60
CA TYR A 199 -13.46 23.10 17.89
C TYR A 199 -13.33 22.35 16.54
N GLU A 200 -12.14 22.29 15.92
CA GLU A 200 -11.90 21.50 14.69
C GLU A 200 -11.94 19.98 14.93
N ILE A 201 -12.02 19.57 16.19
CA ILE A 201 -12.01 18.20 16.70
C ILE A 201 -13.20 17.33 16.22
N LEU A 202 -14.37 17.92 15.93
CA LEU A 202 -15.58 17.13 15.65
C LEU A 202 -15.48 16.30 14.37
N SER A 203 -14.85 16.83 13.31
CA SER A 203 -14.57 16.06 12.10
C SER A 203 -13.52 14.98 12.37
N TYR A 204 -12.52 15.28 13.21
CA TYR A 204 -11.48 14.34 13.66
C TYR A 204 -12.07 13.09 14.32
N TRP A 205 -12.99 13.26 15.27
CA TRP A 205 -13.65 12.13 15.92
C TRP A 205 -14.45 11.25 14.96
N VAL A 206 -15.11 11.81 13.95
CA VAL A 206 -15.97 11.02 13.04
C VAL A 206 -15.14 10.01 12.25
N TYR A 207 -14.02 10.42 11.66
CA TYR A 207 -13.19 9.47 10.93
C TYR A 207 -12.32 8.59 11.83
N GLU A 208 -11.98 9.02 13.05
CA GLU A 208 -11.33 8.16 14.04
C GLU A 208 -12.24 7.02 14.49
N ILE A 209 -13.51 7.31 14.82
CA ILE A 209 -14.49 6.28 15.17
C ILE A 209 -14.70 5.32 13.99
N LEU A 210 -14.90 5.84 12.77
CA LEU A 210 -15.01 4.99 11.59
C LEU A 210 -13.76 4.14 11.35
N GLY A 211 -12.58 4.72 11.55
CA GLY A 211 -11.30 4.03 11.46
C GLY A 211 -11.16 2.92 12.49
N LEU A 212 -11.52 3.15 13.75
CA LEU A 212 -11.53 2.15 14.82
C LEU A 212 -12.53 1.03 14.56
N ILE A 213 -13.73 1.37 14.06
CA ILE A 213 -14.73 0.38 13.64
C ILE A 213 -14.14 -0.52 12.54
N LEU A 214 -13.56 0.08 11.50
CA LEU A 214 -12.89 -0.65 10.42
C LEU A 214 -11.74 -1.51 10.93
N LEU A 215 -10.96 -1.02 11.90
CA LEU A 215 -9.86 -1.75 12.50
C LEU A 215 -10.35 -3.01 13.22
N VAL A 216 -11.36 -2.87 14.08
CA VAL A 216 -11.96 -3.98 14.83
C VAL A 216 -12.57 -5.01 13.89
N PHE A 217 -13.45 -4.58 12.97
CA PHE A 217 -14.05 -5.50 12.01
C PHE A 217 -13.01 -6.14 11.08
N GLY A 218 -12.00 -5.38 10.66
CA GLY A 218 -10.88 -5.85 9.86
C GLY A 218 -10.13 -6.98 10.55
N PHE A 219 -9.75 -6.82 11.83
CA PHE A 219 -9.06 -7.86 12.59
C PHE A 219 -9.93 -9.10 12.82
N ILE A 220 -11.20 -8.93 13.19
CA ILE A 220 -12.13 -10.06 13.39
C ILE A 220 -12.24 -10.89 12.10
N LYS A 221 -12.39 -10.22 10.95
CA LYS A 221 -12.49 -10.87 9.65
C LYS A 221 -11.17 -11.49 9.20
N LEU A 222 -10.04 -10.85 9.48
CA LEU A 222 -8.71 -11.39 9.24
C LEU A 222 -8.49 -12.70 10.00
N ILE A 223 -8.76 -12.72 11.31
CA ILE A 223 -8.62 -13.91 12.15
C ILE A 223 -9.52 -15.04 11.62
N LYS A 224 -10.78 -14.73 11.31
CA LYS A 224 -11.70 -15.72 10.73
C LYS A 224 -11.19 -16.29 9.40
N ALA A 225 -10.65 -15.44 8.52
CA ALA A 225 -10.13 -15.88 7.23
C ALA A 225 -8.83 -16.69 7.34
N LEU A 226 -8.01 -16.45 8.35
CA LEU A 226 -6.84 -17.28 8.66
C LEU A 226 -7.29 -18.67 9.15
N ASN A 227 -8.26 -18.73 10.07
CA ASN A 227 -8.78 -19.98 10.61
C ASN A 227 -9.52 -20.83 9.55
N GLU A 228 -10.25 -20.20 8.61
CA GLU A 228 -10.90 -20.88 7.48
C GLU A 228 -9.91 -21.60 6.55
N LYS A 229 -8.62 -21.24 6.57
CA LYS A 229 -7.59 -21.82 5.70
C LYS A 229 -6.83 -22.98 6.35
N GLU A 230 -6.89 -23.08 7.68
CA GLU A 230 -6.27 -24.18 8.45
C GLU A 230 -7.19 -25.41 8.57
N ALA A 231 -8.49 -25.27 8.29
CA ALA A 231 -9.51 -26.32 8.28
C ALA A 231 -9.70 -26.94 6.88
#